data_AF-A0A6G3U7Y3-F1
#
_entry.id   AF-A0A6G3U7Y3-F1
#
_cell.length_a   1.000
_cell.length_b   1.000
_cell.length_c   1.000
_cell.angle_alpha   90.00
_cell.angle_beta   90.00
_cell.angle_gamma   90.00
#
_symmetry.space_group_name_H-M   'P 1'
#
loop_
_entity.id
_entity.type
_entity.pdbx_description
1 polymer ?
#
loop_
_entity_poly.entity_id
_entity_poly.type
_entity_poly.pdbx_seq_one_letter_code
_entity_poly.pdbx_strand_id
1 'polypeptide(L)' 'RGRHRVAVASCFAAPGRFATECARTAPWIASAPLGTHPALARLLLHRYDEALASPAVRPPTALAPA' A
#
# COMPACT_ATOMS: atom_id res chain seq x y z
N ARG A 1 -24.03 -5.70 -17.22
CA ARG A 1 -22.82 -5.96 -18.05
C ARG A 1 -21.60 -5.97 -17.15
N GLY A 2 -20.79 -7.03 -17.17
CA GLY A 2 -19.59 -7.16 -16.32
C GLY A 2 -18.33 -6.58 -16.96
N ARG A 3 -17.30 -6.32 -16.14
CA ARG A 3 -15.95 -5.96 -16.62
C ARG A 3 -15.13 -7.25 -16.74
N HIS A 4 -14.73 -7.58 -17.97
CA HIS A 4 -14.00 -8.82 -18.26
C HIS A 4 -12.47 -8.69 -18.14
N ARG A 5 -11.96 -7.47 -17.94
CA ARG A 5 -10.53 -7.18 -17.80
C ARG A 5 -10.32 -6.30 -16.57
N VAL A 6 -10.18 -6.95 -15.42
CA VAL A 6 -9.94 -6.28 -14.14
C VAL A 6 -8.47 -6.46 -13.78
N ALA A 7 -7.76 -5.34 -13.62
CA ALA A 7 -6.38 -5.33 -13.15
C ALA A 7 -6.33 -5.04 -11.65
N VAL A 8 -5.36 -5.66 -10.97
CA VAL A 8 -5.11 -5.50 -9.53
C VAL A 8 -3.83 -4.69 -9.33
N ALA A 9 -3.91 -3.62 -8.57
CA ALA A 9 -2.75 -2.86 -8.12
C ALA A 9 -2.24 -3.41 -6.78
N SER A 10 -1.02 -3.94 -6.77
CA SER A 10 -0.38 -4.55 -5.62
C SER A 10 0.25 -3.50 -4.71
N CYS A 11 -0.55 -2.89 -3.84
CA CYS A 11 -0.10 -1.90 -2.83
C CYS A 11 0.64 -2.58 -1.65
N PHE A 12 1.68 -3.35 -1.96
CA PHE A 12 2.52 -4.03 -0.97
C PHE A 12 3.91 -3.39 -0.94
N ALA A 13 4.45 -3.20 0.26
CA ALA A 13 5.80 -2.65 0.47
C ALA A 13 6.92 -3.69 0.24
N ALA A 14 6.57 -4.96 0.12
CA ALA A 14 7.50 -6.05 -0.18
C ALA A 14 6.76 -7.23 -0.85
N PRO A 15 7.48 -8.14 -1.53
CA PRO A 15 6.93 -9.44 -1.89
C PRO A 15 6.51 -10.26 -0.67
N GLY A 16 5.57 -11.18 -0.85
CA GLY A 16 5.10 -12.05 0.22
C GLY A 16 3.82 -12.80 -0.14
N ARG A 17 3.28 -13.58 0.80
CA ARG A 17 2.12 -14.46 0.57
C ARG A 17 0.92 -13.72 -0.03
N PHE A 18 0.60 -12.53 0.48
CA PHE A 18 -0.52 -11.75 -0.05
C PHE A 18 -0.29 -11.28 -1.48
N ALA A 19 0.91 -10.79 -1.80
CA ALA A 19 1.26 -10.41 -3.17
C ALA A 19 1.15 -11.60 -4.13
N THR A 20 1.65 -12.76 -3.72
CA THR A 20 1.60 -14.00 -4.51
C THR A 20 0.16 -14.46 -4.75
N GLU A 21 -0.67 -14.51 -3.71
CA GLU A 21 -2.08 -14.95 -3.88
C GLU A 21 -2.90 -13.96 -4.69
N CYS A 22 -2.69 -12.65 -4.53
CA CYS A 22 -3.34 -11.64 -5.35
C CYS A 22 -2.96 -11.79 -6.83
N ALA A 23 -1.67 -12.00 -7.13
CA ALA A 23 -1.21 -12.23 -8.50
C ALA A 23 -1.79 -13.51 -9.10
N ARG A 24 -1.89 -14.58 -8.31
CA ARG A 24 -2.45 -15.88 -8.75
C ARG A 24 -3.96 -15.83 -9.01
N THR A 25 -4.69 -15.00 -8.26
CA THR A 25 -6.15 -14.90 -8.32
C THR A 25 -6.64 -13.78 -9.24
N ALA A 26 -5.73 -12.92 -9.72
CA ALA A 26 -6.08 -11.77 -10.54
C ALA A 26 -6.75 -12.22 -11.87
N PRO A 27 -7.92 -11.67 -12.24
CA PRO A 27 -8.63 -12.08 -13.45
C PRO A 27 -7.94 -11.70 -14.77
N TRP A 28 -6.97 -10.78 -14.74
CA TRP A 28 -6.27 -10.33 -15.93
C TRP A 28 -4.81 -9.97 -15.68
N ILE A 29 -4.54 -8.87 -14.97
CA ILE A 29 -3.18 -8.39 -14.69
C ILE A 29 -3.08 -8.05 -13.20
N ALA A 30 -2.00 -8.45 -12.55
CA ALA A 30 -1.59 -7.91 -11.27
C ALA A 30 -0.27 -7.17 -11.43
N SER A 31 -0.16 -5.97 -10.86
CA SER A 31 1.12 -5.27 -10.81
C SER A 31 2.08 -5.99 -9.84
N ALA A 32 3.38 -5.77 -10.00
CA ALA A 32 4.34 -6.12 -8.96
C ALA A 32 4.07 -5.29 -7.68
N PRO A 33 4.48 -5.77 -6.49
CA PRO A 33 4.55 -4.97 -5.27
C PRO A 33 5.29 -3.65 -5.51
N LEU A 34 4.83 -2.57 -4.87
CA LEU A 34 5.50 -1.27 -4.93
C LEU A 34 6.93 -1.34 -4.38
N GLY A 35 7.18 -2.15 -3.36
CA GLY A 35 8.55 -2.49 -2.96
C GLY A 35 9.45 -1.26 -2.75
N THR A 36 10.59 -1.27 -3.45
CA THR A 36 11.60 -0.20 -3.47
C THR A 36 11.37 0.85 -4.57
N HIS A 37 10.14 1.02 -5.04
CA HIS A 37 9.83 1.98 -6.11
C HIS A 37 10.25 3.42 -5.71
N PRO A 38 10.98 4.17 -6.55
CA PRO A 38 11.50 5.50 -6.19
C PRO A 38 10.44 6.54 -5.78
N ALA A 39 9.19 6.34 -6.20
CA ALA A 39 8.07 7.17 -5.75
C ALA A 39 7.75 6.97 -4.25
N LEU A 40 7.92 5.76 -3.70
CA LEU A 40 7.74 5.50 -2.27
C LEU A 40 8.81 6.21 -1.43
N ALA A 41 10.07 6.19 -1.87
CA ALA A 41 11.13 6.93 -1.18
C ALA A 41 10.84 8.43 -1.10
N ARG A 42 10.42 9.03 -2.21
CA ARG A 42 10.00 10.45 -2.25
C ARG A 42 8.79 10.74 -1.37
N LEU A 43 7.81 9.84 -1.36
CA LEU A 43 6.63 9.97 -0.51
C LEU A 43 7.00 9.91 0.98
N LEU A 44 7.87 8.99 1.38
CA LEU A 44 8.32 8.84 2.76
C LEU A 44 9.04 10.09 3.25
N LEU A 45 9.97 10.63 2.46
CA LEU A 45 10.68 11.88 2.79
C LEU A 45 9.69 13.04 2.94
N HIS A 46 8.76 13.20 1.99
CA HIS A 46 7.76 14.25 2.08
C HIS A 46 6.88 14.10 3.33
N ARG A 47 6.45 12.88 3.70
CA ARG A 47 5.66 12.65 4.91
C ARG A 47 6.45 12.88 6.19
N TYR A 48 7.75 12.62 6.17
CA TYR A 48 8.65 12.92 7.27
C TYR A 48 8.76 14.43 7.49
N ASP A 49 8.97 15.21 6.43
CA ASP A 49 9.03 16.68 6.51
C ASP A 49 7.73 17.27 7.07
N GLU A 50 6.57 16.76 6.62
CA GLU A 50 5.27 17.16 7.15
C GLU A 50 5.10 16.83 8.64
N ALA A 51 5.58 15.65 9.07
CA ALA A 51 5.51 15.24 10.46
C ALA A 51 6.39 16.12 11.37
N LEU A 52 7.52 16.63 10.87
CA LEU A 52 8.35 17.59 11.57
C LEU A 52 7.71 18.98 11.65
N ALA A 53 7.04 19.40 10.58
CA ALA A 53 6.37 20.70 10.52
C ALA A 53 5.06 20.76 11.31
N SER A 54 4.45 19.61 11.60
CA SER A 54 3.15 19.52 12.28
C SER A 54 3.32 19.34 13.79
N PRO A 55 2.66 20.16 14.63
CA PRO A 55 2.61 19.89 16.07
C PRO A 55 1.94 18.54 16.31
N ALA A 56 2.60 17.67 17.08
CA ALA A 56 2.23 16.25 17.23
C ALA A 56 0.72 16.05 17.51
N VAL A 57 -0.03 15.63 16.50
CA VAL A 57 -1.38 15.12 16.68
C VAL A 57 -1.25 13.71 17.24
N ARG A 58 -1.50 13.55 18.54
CA ARG A 58 -1.60 12.24 19.19
C ARG A 58 -2.85 11.54 18.63
N PRO A 59 -2.72 10.36 18.01
CA PRO A 59 -3.90 9.61 17.59
C PRO A 59 -4.68 9.09 18.81
N PRO A 60 -6.00 8.85 18.68
CA PRO A 60 -6.79 8.22 19.73
C PRO A 60 -6.16 6.86 20.09
N THR A 61 -5.82 6.70 21.35
CA THR A 61 -5.35 5.45 21.92
C THR A 61 -6.52 4.46 22.02
N ALA A 62 -6.21 3.22 21.61
CA ALA A 62 -6.90 1.95 21.80
C ALA A 62 -8.07 1.62 20.85
N LEU A 63 -7.75 0.77 19.86
CA LEU A 63 -8.65 -0.32 19.48
C LEU A 63 -8.75 -1.29 20.67
N ALA A 64 -9.87 -1.22 21.40
CA ALA A 64 -10.27 -2.22 22.39
C ALA A 64 -10.85 -3.48 21.67
N PRO A 65 -10.89 -4.66 22.34
CA PRO A 65 -10.71 -5.95 21.68
C PRO A 65 -11.97 -6.56 21.03
N ALA A 66 -11.68 -7.67 20.32
CA ALA A 66 -12.37 -8.40 19.25
C ALA A 66 -13.91 -8.49 19.24
#